data_AF-A0A150FR74-F1
#
_entry.id   AF-A0A150FR74-F1
#
_cell.length_a   1.000
_cell.length_b   1.000
_cell.length_c   1.000
_cell.angle_alpha   90.00
_cell.angle_beta   90.00
_cell.angle_gamma   90.00
#
_symmetry.space_group_name_H-M   'P 1'
#
loop_
_entity.id
_entity.type
_entity.pdbx_description
1 polymer ?
#
loop_
_entity_poly.entity_id
_entity_poly.type
_entity_poly.pdbx_seq_one_letter_code
_entity_poly.pdbx_strand_id
1 'polypeptide(L)'
;MINRNIRTDLAIEARELYSEDKNVEIPGVKVDQKNCGDYTVTKVDIFSEEGKNIMGKEKGVYITIESKLISFDDDDARNTIIDAVHTELSEILGDFKNKKALVIGLGNWNITSDSLGPKVVSRILVTRHLFEAYNKEYDDTLNEVAALSPGVMGITGIETSEIVKSLVDMIKPDVVIAVDALASRKLERVNNTVQISTAGISPGAGIGNMRKALNREYLNVPIIAIGVPTVVDAATLTSDVIDCTIDNLMQETQKGKDFYKMLKSLREEEKYSLIKDVLEPYGQNVVVTPKDIDEIIDNVSYIISSAINKSLHPGIN
;
A
#
# COMPACT_ATOMS: atom_id res chain seq x y z
N MET A 1 18.24 0.00 -25.16
CA MET A 1 17.19 0.75 -24.46
C MET A 1 17.31 0.44 -22.99
N ILE A 2 17.78 1.38 -22.18
CA ILE A 2 17.95 1.19 -20.73
C ILE A 2 16.55 1.18 -20.12
N ASN A 3 16.22 0.12 -19.39
CA ASN A 3 14.88 -0.12 -18.88
C ASN A 3 14.62 0.83 -17.69
N ARG A 4 13.75 1.82 -17.90
CA ARG A 4 13.45 2.99 -17.04
C ARG A 4 12.66 2.71 -15.75
N ASN A 5 12.68 1.50 -15.21
CA ASN A 5 11.74 1.18 -14.12
C ASN A 5 12.35 1.40 -12.74
N ILE A 6 12.27 2.65 -12.25
CA ILE A 6 12.24 2.87 -10.81
C ILE A 6 10.85 2.45 -10.30
N ARG A 7 10.80 1.58 -9.29
CA ARG A 7 9.58 0.86 -8.89
C ARG A 7 9.00 1.46 -7.60
N THR A 8 7.70 1.72 -7.60
CA THR A 8 6.93 2.14 -6.42
C THR A 8 5.52 1.56 -6.46
N ASP A 9 4.99 1.18 -5.30
CA ASP A 9 3.59 0.80 -5.17
C ASP A 9 2.66 2.00 -4.93
N LEU A 10 3.19 3.15 -4.52
CA LEU A 10 2.41 4.33 -4.17
C LEU A 10 2.06 5.21 -5.37
N ALA A 11 0.79 5.62 -5.49
CA ALA A 11 0.34 6.49 -6.58
C ALA A 11 0.94 7.90 -6.48
N ILE A 12 1.16 8.41 -5.26
CA ILE A 12 1.76 9.72 -5.04
C ILE A 12 3.24 9.77 -5.50
N GLU A 13 3.98 8.68 -5.34
CA GLU A 13 5.37 8.56 -5.80
C GLU A 13 5.47 8.46 -7.31
N ALA A 14 4.55 7.74 -7.94
CA ALA A 14 4.44 7.68 -9.39
C ALA A 14 4.16 9.07 -10.00
N ARG A 15 3.42 9.93 -9.28
CA ARG A 15 3.20 11.32 -9.68
C ARG A 15 4.48 12.16 -9.57
N GLU A 16 5.19 12.04 -8.44
CA GLU A 16 6.42 12.80 -8.17
C GLU A 16 7.53 12.50 -9.18
N LEU A 17 7.53 11.29 -9.75
CA LEU A 17 8.40 10.91 -10.87
C LEU A 17 8.15 11.71 -12.16
N TYR A 18 6.88 12.05 -12.42
CA TYR A 18 6.51 12.75 -13.64
C TYR A 18 6.82 14.25 -13.53
N SER A 19 6.63 14.84 -12.35
CA SER A 19 6.93 16.24 -12.09
C SER A 19 7.31 16.44 -10.62
N GLU A 20 8.50 17.00 -10.38
CA GLU A 20 8.89 17.51 -9.05
C GLU A 20 8.01 18.70 -8.61
N ASP A 21 7.45 19.42 -9.59
CA ASP A 21 6.60 20.58 -9.35
C ASP A 21 5.15 20.14 -9.12
N LYS A 22 4.64 20.38 -7.91
CA LYS A 22 3.31 19.91 -7.45
C LYS A 22 2.13 20.50 -8.24
N ASN A 23 2.37 21.55 -9.04
CA ASN A 23 1.35 22.31 -9.77
C ASN A 23 1.17 21.87 -11.23
N VAL A 24 1.91 20.88 -11.72
CA VAL A 24 1.71 20.37 -13.08
C VAL A 24 0.54 19.40 -13.08
N GLU A 25 -0.55 19.78 -13.75
CA GLU A 25 -1.66 18.88 -14.02
C GLU A 25 -1.19 17.76 -14.94
N ILE A 26 -1.41 16.51 -14.52
CA ILE A 26 -1.18 15.34 -15.35
C ILE A 26 -2.47 15.07 -16.14
N PRO A 27 -2.43 15.06 -17.49
CA PRO A 27 -3.59 14.74 -18.30
C PRO A 27 -4.25 13.43 -17.84
N GLY A 28 -5.54 13.50 -17.53
CA GLY A 28 -6.29 12.30 -17.16
C GLY A 28 -6.12 11.81 -15.73
N VAL A 29 -5.54 12.65 -14.86
CA VAL A 29 -5.39 12.40 -13.42
C VAL A 29 -5.90 13.63 -12.66
N LYS A 30 -6.75 13.41 -11.65
CA LYS A 30 -7.20 14.46 -10.73
C LYS A 30 -6.58 14.23 -9.36
N VAL A 31 -6.09 15.30 -8.73
CA VAL A 31 -5.52 15.23 -7.38
C VAL A 31 -6.25 16.19 -6.47
N ASP A 32 -6.63 15.70 -5.29
CA ASP A 32 -7.07 16.52 -4.16
C ASP A 32 -6.20 16.22 -2.94
N GLN A 33 -5.85 17.24 -2.16
CA GLN A 33 -5.02 17.08 -0.97
C GLN A 33 -5.63 17.86 0.19
N LYS A 34 -5.82 17.17 1.31
CA LYS A 34 -6.38 17.71 2.54
C LYS A 34 -5.41 17.48 3.69
N ASN A 35 -5.02 18.57 4.36
CA ASN A 35 -4.25 18.50 5.60
C ASN A 35 -5.22 18.52 6.78
N CYS A 36 -5.17 17.48 7.62
CA CYS A 36 -6.05 17.27 8.77
C CYS A 36 -5.34 17.52 10.11
N GLY A 37 -4.20 18.23 10.11
CA GLY A 37 -3.38 18.45 11.30
C GLY A 37 -2.37 17.32 11.46
N ASP A 38 -2.78 16.24 12.11
CA ASP A 38 -1.89 15.12 12.46
C ASP A 38 -1.62 14.14 11.32
N TYR A 39 -2.39 14.24 10.24
CA TYR A 39 -2.22 13.44 9.03
C TYR A 39 -2.61 14.24 7.79
N THR A 40 -2.08 13.81 6.64
CA THR A 40 -2.43 14.36 5.32
C THR A 40 -3.10 13.28 4.49
N VAL A 41 -4.22 13.62 3.85
CA VAL A 41 -4.91 12.77 2.89
C VAL A 41 -4.68 13.32 1.49
N THR A 42 -4.17 12.48 0.59
CA THR A 42 -4.03 12.81 -0.83
C THR A 42 -4.87 11.82 -1.64
N LYS A 43 -5.86 12.32 -2.37
CA LYS A 43 -6.69 11.54 -3.30
C LYS A 43 -6.18 11.74 -4.72
N VAL A 44 -5.83 10.66 -5.40
CA VAL A 44 -5.40 10.63 -6.81
C VAL A 44 -6.39 9.77 -7.59
N ASP A 45 -7.15 10.40 -8.48
CA ASP A 45 -8.13 9.74 -9.34
C ASP A 45 -7.58 9.63 -10.77
N ILE A 46 -7.30 8.40 -11.20
CA ILE A 46 -6.82 8.05 -12.54
C ILE A 46 -8.02 7.57 -13.36
N PHE A 47 -8.59 8.46 -14.17
CA PHE A 47 -9.84 8.20 -14.89
C PHE A 47 -9.66 7.92 -16.40
N SER A 48 -8.46 8.12 -16.96
CA SER A 48 -8.19 7.94 -18.40
C SER A 48 -7.07 6.93 -18.70
N GLU A 49 -7.03 6.41 -19.93
CA GLU A 49 -5.92 5.53 -20.39
C GLU A 49 -4.60 6.30 -20.48
N GLU A 50 -4.65 7.57 -20.85
CA GLU A 50 -3.47 8.44 -20.87
C GLU A 50 -2.87 8.58 -19.47
N GLY A 51 -3.71 8.87 -18.47
CA GLY A 51 -3.31 8.91 -17.06
C GLY A 51 -2.73 7.59 -16.58
N LYS A 52 -3.34 6.45 -16.93
CA LYS A 52 -2.80 5.12 -16.64
C LYS A 52 -1.40 4.91 -17.22
N ASN A 53 -1.20 5.26 -18.48
CA ASN A 53 0.09 5.10 -19.17
C ASN A 53 1.17 6.03 -18.61
N ILE A 54 0.82 7.26 -18.27
CA ILE A 54 1.74 8.24 -17.67
C ILE A 54 2.12 7.83 -16.26
N MET A 55 1.13 7.47 -15.43
CA MET A 55 1.34 7.11 -14.02
C MET A 55 1.91 5.70 -13.85
N GLY A 56 1.80 4.82 -14.85
CA GLY A 56 2.15 3.41 -14.71
C GLY A 56 1.28 2.68 -13.67
N LYS A 57 0.04 3.15 -13.46
CA LYS A 57 -0.91 2.63 -12.47
C LYS A 57 -2.27 2.45 -13.12
N GLU A 58 -2.99 1.41 -12.70
CA GLU A 58 -4.32 1.11 -13.22
C GLU A 58 -5.33 2.23 -12.92
N LYS A 59 -6.42 2.27 -13.68
CA LYS A 59 -7.48 3.26 -13.45
C LYS A 59 -8.18 3.01 -12.13
N GLY A 60 -8.49 4.09 -11.43
CA GLY A 60 -9.16 4.04 -10.14
C GLY A 60 -8.76 5.19 -9.23
N VAL A 61 -9.30 5.15 -8.02
CA VAL A 61 -9.04 6.15 -6.98
C VAL A 61 -8.02 5.56 -6.01
N TYR A 62 -6.97 6.32 -5.76
CA TYR A 62 -5.92 6.04 -4.81
C TYR A 62 -5.95 7.09 -3.71
N ILE A 63 -6.15 6.68 -2.48
CA ILE A 63 -6.19 7.55 -1.31
C ILE A 63 -4.96 7.22 -0.46
N THR A 64 -4.07 8.19 -0.29
CA THR A 64 -2.86 8.05 0.52
C THR A 64 -3.03 8.86 1.80
N ILE A 65 -2.96 8.19 2.94
CA ILE A 65 -2.96 8.79 4.29
C ILE A 65 -1.54 8.75 4.82
N GLU A 66 -0.90 9.91 4.96
CA GLU A 66 0.47 10.07 5.45
C GLU A 66 0.46 10.66 6.87
N SER A 67 1.05 9.96 7.84
CA SER A 67 1.21 10.43 9.22
C SER A 67 2.31 9.67 9.95
N LYS A 68 3.08 10.39 10.78
CA LYS A 68 4.04 9.77 11.70
C LYS A 68 3.35 8.96 12.80
N LEU A 69 2.10 9.29 13.14
CA LEU A 69 1.30 8.60 14.16
C LEU A 69 1.11 7.10 13.88
N ILE A 70 1.21 6.67 12.63
CA ILE A 70 1.08 5.26 12.23
C ILE A 70 2.16 4.38 12.88
N SER A 71 3.37 4.91 13.07
CA SER A 71 4.48 4.19 13.69
C SER A 71 4.52 4.31 15.22
N PHE A 72 3.67 5.14 15.84
CA PHE A 72 3.65 5.30 17.30
C PHE A 72 2.66 4.33 17.93
N ASP A 73 3.13 3.60 18.93
CA ASP A 73 2.29 2.70 19.72
C ASP A 73 1.63 3.44 20.90
N ASP A 74 0.75 4.39 20.57
CA ASP A 74 -0.03 5.17 21.52
C ASP A 74 -1.52 5.10 21.17
N ASP A 75 -2.39 5.01 22.18
CA ASP A 75 -3.83 4.78 21.97
C ASP A 75 -4.52 5.93 21.23
N ASP A 76 -4.17 7.19 21.56
CA ASP A 76 -4.76 8.37 20.92
C ASP A 76 -4.28 8.51 19.47
N ALA A 77 -3.00 8.23 19.23
CA ALA A 77 -2.41 8.17 17.89
C ALA A 77 -3.09 7.08 17.04
N ARG A 78 -3.27 5.87 17.58
CA ARG A 78 -3.94 4.76 16.89
C ARG A 78 -5.37 5.12 16.53
N ASN A 79 -6.15 5.64 17.46
CA ASN A 79 -7.55 6.01 17.23
C ASN A 79 -7.69 7.07 16.13
N THR A 80 -6.79 8.08 16.12
CA THR A 80 -6.77 9.11 15.09
C THR A 80 -6.60 8.53 13.69
N ILE A 81 -5.68 7.57 13.53
CA ILE A 81 -5.44 6.91 12.23
C ILE A 81 -6.56 5.92 11.89
N ILE A 82 -7.09 5.18 12.87
CA ILE A 82 -8.25 4.30 12.67
C ILE A 82 -9.42 5.08 12.08
N ASP A 83 -9.74 6.24 12.65
CA ASP A 83 -10.83 7.09 12.18
C ASP A 83 -10.55 7.68 10.80
N ALA A 84 -9.29 8.04 10.49
CA ALA A 84 -8.90 8.50 9.16
C ALA A 84 -9.10 7.40 8.10
N VAL A 85 -8.61 6.18 8.35
CA VAL A 85 -8.76 5.04 7.44
C VAL A 85 -10.24 4.66 7.31
N HIS A 86 -10.98 4.62 8.42
CA HIS A 86 -12.41 4.32 8.43
C HIS A 86 -13.22 5.33 7.61
N THR A 87 -12.94 6.63 7.75
CA THR A 87 -13.65 7.69 7.02
C THR A 87 -13.50 7.49 5.50
N GLU A 88 -12.25 7.33 5.03
CA GLU A 88 -11.96 7.17 3.61
C GLU A 88 -12.47 5.82 3.07
N LEU A 89 -12.35 4.74 3.85
CA LEU A 89 -12.88 3.43 3.46
C LEU A 89 -14.41 3.43 3.37
N SER A 90 -15.09 4.07 4.32
CA SER A 90 -16.55 4.19 4.35
C SER A 90 -17.08 5.03 3.19
N GLU A 91 -16.36 6.09 2.80
CA GLU A 91 -16.70 6.89 1.62
C GLU A 91 -16.68 6.04 0.34
N ILE A 92 -15.70 5.14 0.20
CA ILE A 92 -15.62 4.22 -0.94
C ILE A 92 -16.71 3.14 -0.89
N LEU A 93 -16.96 2.56 0.29
CA LEU A 93 -17.95 1.49 0.47
C LEU A 93 -19.39 1.99 0.31
N GLY A 94 -19.66 3.26 0.64
CA GLY A 94 -21.00 3.84 0.69
C GLY A 94 -21.87 3.18 1.76
N ASP A 95 -23.18 3.07 1.50
CA ASP A 95 -24.09 2.34 2.39
C ASP A 95 -23.77 0.84 2.34
N PHE A 96 -23.07 0.35 3.36
CA PHE A 96 -22.65 -1.04 3.49
C PHE A 96 -23.44 -1.75 4.59
N LYS A 97 -24.77 -1.79 4.47
CA LYS A 97 -25.65 -2.57 5.38
C LYS A 97 -26.24 -3.79 4.68
N ASN A 98 -26.26 -4.93 5.38
CA ASN A 98 -26.66 -6.26 4.90
C ASN A 98 -25.93 -6.73 3.65
N LYS A 99 -24.62 -6.46 3.59
CA LYS A 99 -23.77 -6.85 2.48
C LYS A 99 -22.77 -7.93 2.89
N LYS A 100 -22.22 -8.60 1.89
CA LYS A 100 -21.21 -9.64 2.03
C LYS A 100 -19.83 -9.08 1.72
N ALA A 101 -18.88 -9.24 2.63
CA ALA A 101 -17.49 -8.85 2.38
C ALA A 101 -16.56 -10.07 2.46
N LEU A 102 -15.55 -10.09 1.60
CA LEU A 102 -14.44 -11.03 1.68
C LEU A 102 -13.13 -10.27 1.91
N VAL A 103 -12.54 -10.43 3.09
CA VAL A 103 -11.25 -9.81 3.43
C VAL A 103 -10.11 -10.80 3.12
N ILE A 104 -9.18 -10.40 2.27
CA ILE A 104 -8.02 -11.21 1.87
C ILE A 104 -6.74 -10.58 2.40
N GLY A 105 -6.01 -11.33 3.23
CA GLY A 105 -4.69 -10.96 3.72
C GLY A 105 -3.61 -11.52 2.81
N LEU A 106 -2.97 -10.66 2.03
CA LEU A 106 -1.87 -11.02 1.15
C LEU A 106 -0.54 -10.91 1.90
N GLY A 107 0.43 -11.73 1.46
CA GLY A 107 1.78 -11.73 2.00
C GLY A 107 2.20 -13.07 2.60
N ASN A 108 3.50 -13.18 2.88
CA ASN A 108 4.13 -14.36 3.47
C ASN A 108 4.31 -14.17 4.98
N TRP A 109 3.57 -14.93 5.79
CA TRP A 109 3.69 -14.90 7.25
C TRP A 109 5.09 -15.26 7.78
N ASN A 110 5.95 -15.89 6.97
CA ASN A 110 7.33 -16.21 7.36
C ASN A 110 8.30 -15.03 7.21
N ILE A 111 7.88 -13.94 6.58
CA ILE A 111 8.69 -12.72 6.38
C ILE A 111 7.99 -11.60 7.14
N THR A 112 8.60 -11.09 8.22
CA THR A 112 7.96 -10.14 9.12
C THR A 112 7.43 -8.89 8.40
N SER A 113 8.24 -8.29 7.53
CA SER A 113 7.85 -7.10 6.75
C SER A 113 6.75 -7.39 5.71
N ASP A 114 6.51 -8.64 5.35
CA ASP A 114 5.48 -9.09 4.39
C ASP A 114 4.28 -9.75 5.10
N SER A 115 4.25 -9.74 6.44
CA SER A 115 3.24 -10.45 7.24
C SER A 115 1.99 -9.61 7.57
N LEU A 116 1.91 -8.38 7.06
CA LEU A 116 0.84 -7.44 7.37
C LEU A 116 -0.56 -8.00 7.07
N GLY A 117 -0.79 -8.51 5.85
CA GLY A 117 -2.09 -9.06 5.45
C GLY A 117 -2.55 -10.22 6.35
N PRO A 118 -1.71 -11.25 6.57
CA PRO A 118 -2.01 -12.32 7.53
C PRO A 118 -2.35 -11.80 8.94
N LYS A 119 -1.60 -10.83 9.46
CA LYS A 119 -1.86 -10.25 10.78
C LYS A 119 -3.17 -9.46 10.84
N VAL A 120 -3.49 -8.69 9.80
CA VAL A 120 -4.77 -7.98 9.70
C VAL A 120 -5.93 -8.97 9.70
N VAL A 121 -5.88 -10.01 8.86
CA VAL A 121 -6.92 -11.06 8.80
C VAL A 121 -7.16 -11.72 10.15
N SER A 122 -6.11 -11.95 10.93
CA SER A 122 -6.23 -12.56 12.27
C SER A 122 -7.06 -11.75 13.27
N ARG A 123 -7.29 -10.45 12.99
CA ARG A 123 -8.03 -9.49 13.81
C ARG A 123 -9.36 -9.06 13.19
N ILE A 124 -9.74 -9.60 12.03
CA ILE A 124 -11.03 -9.32 11.40
C ILE A 124 -12.14 -10.04 12.17
N LEU A 125 -13.23 -9.32 12.45
CA LEU A 125 -14.43 -9.93 13.02
C LEU A 125 -15.15 -10.74 11.93
N VAL A 126 -14.86 -12.04 11.88
CA VAL A 126 -15.52 -12.94 10.92
C VAL A 126 -16.91 -13.34 11.42
N THR A 127 -17.92 -13.20 10.57
CA THR A 127 -19.33 -13.39 10.95
C THR A 127 -20.08 -14.31 10.00
N ARG A 128 -19.52 -14.64 8.82
CA ARG A 128 -20.20 -15.47 7.81
C ARG A 128 -20.76 -16.78 8.37
N HIS A 129 -19.99 -17.48 9.21
CA HIS A 129 -20.40 -18.73 9.82
C HIS A 129 -21.65 -18.58 10.71
N LEU A 130 -21.88 -17.40 11.32
CA LEU A 130 -23.09 -17.10 12.09
C LEU A 130 -24.29 -16.90 11.17
N PHE A 131 -24.11 -16.19 10.06
CA PHE A 131 -25.18 -16.00 9.07
C PHE A 131 -25.62 -17.33 8.47
N GLU A 132 -24.67 -18.21 8.12
CA GLU A 132 -24.95 -19.54 7.60
C GLU A 132 -25.60 -20.45 8.67
N ALA A 133 -25.06 -20.51 9.89
CA ALA A 133 -25.56 -21.40 10.95
C ALA A 133 -26.98 -21.06 11.41
N TYR A 134 -27.33 -19.77 11.44
CA TYR A 134 -28.65 -19.30 11.86
C TYR A 134 -29.57 -18.94 10.69
N ASN A 135 -29.13 -19.18 9.44
CA ASN A 135 -29.83 -18.80 8.22
C ASN A 135 -30.32 -17.33 8.25
N LYS A 136 -29.46 -16.42 8.72
CA LYS A 136 -29.75 -14.98 8.78
C LYS A 136 -29.58 -14.38 7.39
N GLU A 137 -30.59 -13.62 6.96
CA GLU A 137 -30.47 -12.76 5.77
C GLU A 137 -30.10 -11.31 6.14
N TYR A 138 -30.25 -10.95 7.41
CA TYR A 138 -30.15 -9.58 7.91
C TYR A 138 -29.66 -9.56 9.36
N ASP A 139 -28.88 -8.54 9.72
CA ASP A 139 -28.59 -8.19 11.11
C ASP A 139 -28.41 -6.66 11.22
N ASP A 140 -28.95 -6.04 12.27
CA ASP A 140 -28.86 -4.59 12.46
C ASP A 140 -27.43 -4.11 12.75
N THR A 141 -26.59 -5.01 13.28
CA THR A 141 -25.29 -4.68 13.85
C THR A 141 -24.13 -5.28 13.06
N LEU A 142 -24.35 -6.39 12.38
CA LEU A 142 -23.30 -7.13 11.69
C LEU A 142 -23.62 -7.30 10.20
N ASN A 143 -22.59 -7.28 9.36
CA ASN A 143 -22.66 -7.78 8.00
C ASN A 143 -22.08 -9.19 7.93
N GLU A 144 -22.27 -9.86 6.78
CA GLU A 144 -21.70 -11.18 6.52
C GLU A 144 -20.25 -11.03 6.03
N VAL A 145 -19.28 -11.27 6.91
CA VAL A 145 -17.86 -11.10 6.62
C VAL A 145 -17.15 -12.43 6.69
N ALA A 146 -16.46 -12.77 5.61
CA ALA A 146 -15.50 -13.86 5.53
C ALA A 146 -14.09 -13.30 5.40
N ALA A 147 -13.08 -14.01 5.90
CA ALA A 147 -11.69 -13.62 5.74
C ALA A 147 -10.78 -14.82 5.47
N LEU A 148 -9.72 -14.62 4.69
CA LEU A 148 -8.71 -15.64 4.43
C LEU A 148 -7.33 -15.02 4.17
N SER A 149 -6.28 -15.67 4.68
CA SER A 149 -4.90 -15.45 4.25
C SER A 149 -4.42 -16.69 3.45
N PRO A 150 -4.40 -16.65 2.10
CA PRO A 150 -4.16 -17.81 1.25
C PRO A 150 -2.70 -18.30 1.22
N GLY A 151 -1.77 -17.55 1.79
CA GLY A 151 -0.33 -17.81 1.68
C GLY A 151 0.22 -17.46 0.29
N VAL A 152 1.50 -17.78 0.09
CA VAL A 152 2.22 -17.50 -1.16
C VAL A 152 2.46 -18.78 -1.97
N MET A 153 2.57 -18.65 -3.30
CA MET A 153 2.78 -19.78 -4.23
C MET A 153 3.96 -20.69 -3.81
N GLY A 154 5.03 -20.13 -3.27
CA GLY A 154 6.19 -20.93 -2.81
C GLY A 154 5.87 -21.92 -1.68
N ILE A 155 4.76 -21.72 -0.96
CA ILE A 155 4.29 -22.58 0.12
C ILE A 155 3.17 -23.50 -0.38
N THR A 156 2.21 -22.94 -1.12
CA THR A 156 0.97 -23.65 -1.48
C THR A 156 1.04 -24.37 -2.82
N GLY A 157 1.96 -23.98 -3.71
CA GLY A 157 1.99 -24.41 -5.11
C GLY A 157 0.86 -23.85 -5.97
N ILE A 158 0.01 -22.97 -5.42
CA ILE A 158 -1.14 -22.37 -6.11
C ILE A 158 -0.97 -20.85 -6.10
N GLU A 159 -1.26 -20.21 -7.23
CA GLU A 159 -1.22 -18.76 -7.30
C GLU A 159 -2.29 -18.14 -6.40
N THR A 160 -1.90 -17.15 -5.61
CA THR A 160 -2.80 -16.47 -4.65
C THR A 160 -4.05 -15.94 -5.36
N SER A 161 -3.90 -15.45 -6.60
CA SER A 161 -5.01 -14.95 -7.40
C SER A 161 -6.05 -16.03 -7.75
N GLU A 162 -5.65 -17.29 -7.92
CA GLU A 162 -6.55 -18.40 -8.23
C GLU A 162 -7.36 -18.81 -6.99
N ILE A 163 -6.71 -18.83 -5.81
CA ILE A 163 -7.38 -19.10 -4.53
C ILE A 163 -8.46 -18.05 -4.28
N VAL A 164 -8.09 -16.76 -4.41
CA VAL A 164 -9.02 -15.65 -4.21
C VAL A 164 -10.18 -15.70 -5.21
N LYS A 165 -9.89 -15.92 -6.50
CA LYS A 165 -10.94 -16.03 -7.52
C LYS A 165 -11.93 -17.16 -7.23
N SER A 166 -11.42 -18.33 -6.83
CA SER A 166 -12.25 -19.49 -6.48
C SER A 166 -13.19 -19.19 -5.31
N LEU A 167 -12.70 -18.45 -4.30
CA LEU A 167 -13.52 -18.03 -3.17
C LEU A 167 -14.55 -16.98 -3.56
N VAL A 168 -14.17 -15.99 -4.38
CA VAL A 168 -15.11 -14.99 -4.88
C VAL A 168 -16.26 -15.66 -5.65
N ASP A 169 -15.96 -16.62 -6.51
CA ASP A 169 -16.98 -17.31 -7.31
C ASP A 169 -17.92 -18.18 -6.45
N MET A 170 -17.41 -18.73 -5.34
CA MET A 170 -18.18 -19.51 -4.38
C MET A 170 -19.03 -18.64 -3.44
N ILE A 171 -18.42 -17.60 -2.86
CA ILE A 171 -19.02 -16.77 -1.80
C ILE A 171 -19.93 -15.70 -2.39
N LYS A 172 -19.58 -15.19 -3.58
CA LYS A 172 -20.23 -14.05 -4.25
C LYS A 172 -20.34 -12.83 -3.31
N PRO A 173 -19.21 -12.32 -2.80
CA PRO A 173 -19.23 -11.14 -1.95
C PRO A 173 -19.60 -9.88 -2.75
N ASP A 174 -20.19 -8.89 -2.09
CA ASP A 174 -20.45 -7.57 -2.65
C ASP A 174 -19.18 -6.73 -2.79
N VAL A 175 -18.17 -7.01 -1.97
CA VAL A 175 -16.84 -6.39 -2.04
C VAL A 175 -15.74 -7.34 -1.57
N VAL A 176 -14.57 -7.26 -2.21
CA VAL A 176 -13.33 -7.85 -1.72
C VAL A 176 -12.44 -6.75 -1.15
N ILE A 177 -11.97 -6.91 0.08
CA ILE A 177 -10.95 -6.02 0.66
C ILE A 177 -9.64 -6.80 0.72
N ALA A 178 -8.65 -6.41 -0.08
CA ALA A 178 -7.33 -7.03 -0.10
C ALA A 178 -6.34 -6.18 0.70
N VAL A 179 -5.61 -6.79 1.63
CA VAL A 179 -4.62 -6.10 2.46
C VAL A 179 -3.23 -6.65 2.18
N ASP A 180 -2.26 -5.80 1.88
CA ASP A 180 -0.91 -6.21 1.49
C ASP A 180 0.17 -5.29 2.05
N ALA A 181 1.39 -5.81 2.16
CA ALA A 181 2.58 -4.99 2.39
C ALA A 181 3.06 -4.40 1.05
N LEU A 182 3.43 -3.12 1.05
CA LEU A 182 3.90 -2.41 -0.14
C LEU A 182 5.39 -2.05 -0.04
N ALA A 183 5.98 -1.66 -1.17
CA ALA A 183 7.28 -1.01 -1.21
C ALA A 183 7.17 0.50 -1.48
N SER A 184 7.91 1.28 -0.70
CA SER A 184 8.06 2.73 -0.85
C SER A 184 9.36 3.06 -1.58
N ARG A 185 9.43 4.24 -2.19
CA ARG A 185 10.68 4.85 -2.67
C ARG A 185 11.24 5.91 -1.74
N LYS A 186 10.52 6.29 -0.70
CA LYS A 186 11.04 7.21 0.31
C LYS A 186 11.03 6.54 1.66
N LEU A 187 12.18 6.60 2.34
CA LEU A 187 12.29 6.05 3.69
C LEU A 187 11.28 6.72 4.64
N GLU A 188 11.01 8.01 4.46
CA GLU A 188 10.05 8.77 5.27
C GLU A 188 8.62 8.21 5.23
N ARG A 189 8.25 7.53 4.14
CA ARG A 189 6.92 6.94 3.93
C ARG A 189 6.78 5.52 4.45
N VAL A 190 7.91 4.82 4.64
CA VAL A 190 7.92 3.47 5.23
C VAL A 190 7.31 3.57 6.62
N ASN A 191 6.29 2.76 6.88
CA ASN A 191 5.54 2.70 8.14
C ASN A 191 4.80 3.98 8.56
N ASN A 192 4.74 4.98 7.68
CA ASN A 192 4.06 6.26 7.93
C ASN A 192 2.98 6.56 6.89
N THR A 193 2.58 5.55 6.11
CA THR A 193 1.66 5.71 4.98
C THR A 193 0.68 4.55 4.90
N VAL A 194 -0.60 4.83 4.74
CA VAL A 194 -1.62 3.85 4.33
C VAL A 194 -2.16 4.27 2.96
N GLN A 195 -2.18 3.36 2.01
CA GLN A 195 -2.79 3.57 0.70
C GLN A 195 -4.03 2.71 0.54
N ILE A 196 -5.16 3.32 0.20
CA ILE A 196 -6.41 2.65 -0.20
C ILE A 196 -6.57 2.82 -1.71
N SER A 197 -6.94 1.78 -2.44
CA SER A 197 -7.07 1.79 -3.91
C SER A 197 -8.30 1.02 -4.37
N THR A 198 -9.08 1.61 -5.29
CA THR A 198 -10.18 0.91 -5.98
C THR A 198 -9.75 0.21 -7.27
N ALA A 199 -8.50 0.41 -7.71
CA ALA A 199 -7.95 -0.21 -8.90
C ALA A 199 -7.53 -1.68 -8.68
N GLY A 200 -7.57 -2.14 -7.42
CA GLY A 200 -7.06 -3.44 -7.02
C GLY A 200 -5.57 -3.40 -6.64
N ILE A 201 -4.93 -4.57 -6.65
CA ILE A 201 -3.54 -4.75 -6.21
C ILE A 201 -2.80 -5.78 -7.05
N SER A 202 -1.51 -5.54 -7.28
CA SER A 202 -0.60 -6.49 -7.92
C SER A 202 0.46 -6.93 -6.90
N PRO A 203 0.31 -8.11 -6.29
CA PRO A 203 1.18 -8.53 -5.19
C PRO A 203 2.65 -8.59 -5.61
N GLY A 204 3.51 -7.88 -4.88
CA GLY A 204 4.96 -7.83 -5.12
C GLY A 204 5.43 -6.92 -6.26
N ALA A 205 4.55 -6.06 -6.81
CA ALA A 205 4.89 -5.18 -7.94
C ALA A 205 6.05 -4.21 -7.61
N GLY A 206 6.04 -3.57 -6.44
CA GLY A 206 7.06 -2.60 -6.02
C GLY A 206 8.46 -3.18 -5.83
N ILE A 207 8.58 -4.49 -5.62
CA ILE A 207 9.87 -5.20 -5.53
C ILE A 207 10.23 -5.98 -6.80
N GLY A 208 9.43 -5.84 -7.86
CA GLY A 208 9.72 -6.42 -9.18
C GLY A 208 9.09 -7.77 -9.49
N ASN A 209 8.24 -8.28 -8.60
CA ASN A 209 7.46 -9.49 -8.86
C ASN A 209 6.11 -9.09 -9.46
N MET A 210 6.00 -9.18 -10.78
CA MET A 210 4.74 -8.95 -11.48
C MET A 210 3.87 -10.22 -11.42
N ARG A 211 3.13 -10.40 -10.33
CA ARG A 211 2.10 -11.44 -10.24
C ARG A 211 0.79 -10.97 -10.88
N LYS A 212 -0.10 -11.91 -11.17
CA LYS A 212 -1.42 -11.60 -11.70
C LYS A 212 -2.18 -10.69 -10.72
N ALA A 213 -2.62 -9.54 -11.23
CA ALA A 213 -3.32 -8.54 -10.44
C ALA A 213 -4.67 -9.07 -9.93
N LEU A 214 -5.02 -8.68 -8.71
CA LEU A 214 -6.35 -8.77 -8.16
C LEU A 214 -7.06 -7.45 -8.42
N ASN A 215 -7.90 -7.42 -9.45
CA ASN A 215 -8.68 -6.25 -9.84
C ASN A 215 -10.14 -6.64 -10.13
N ARG A 216 -10.98 -5.64 -10.40
CA ARG A 216 -12.40 -5.84 -10.67
C ARG A 216 -12.63 -6.67 -11.94
N GLU A 217 -11.80 -6.49 -12.95
CA GLU A 217 -11.88 -7.21 -14.23
C GLU A 217 -11.64 -8.71 -14.05
N TYR A 218 -10.71 -9.09 -13.17
CA TYR A 218 -10.41 -10.50 -12.90
C TYR A 218 -11.40 -11.14 -11.95
N LEU A 219 -11.80 -10.43 -10.88
CA LEU A 219 -12.66 -10.98 -9.84
C LEU A 219 -14.15 -10.92 -10.19
N ASN A 220 -14.56 -10.02 -11.09
CA ASN A 220 -15.96 -9.68 -11.41
C ASN A 220 -16.75 -9.10 -10.23
N VAL A 221 -16.07 -8.65 -9.17
CA VAL A 221 -16.65 -7.98 -8.01
C VAL A 221 -15.82 -6.74 -7.66
N PRO A 222 -16.40 -5.70 -7.04
CA PRO A 222 -15.64 -4.56 -6.53
C PRO A 222 -14.50 -5.02 -5.61
N ILE A 223 -13.33 -4.41 -5.75
CA ILE A 223 -12.18 -4.66 -4.88
C ILE A 223 -11.64 -3.33 -4.34
N ILE A 224 -11.30 -3.35 -3.05
CA ILE A 224 -10.60 -2.27 -2.37
C ILE A 224 -9.28 -2.87 -1.85
N ALA A 225 -8.17 -2.36 -2.34
CA ALA A 225 -6.85 -2.73 -1.84
C ALA A 225 -6.40 -1.74 -0.78
N ILE A 226 -5.90 -2.23 0.34
CA ILE A 226 -5.28 -1.44 1.41
C ILE A 226 -3.83 -1.91 1.52
N GLY A 227 -2.90 -0.99 1.38
CA GLY A 227 -1.48 -1.31 1.42
C GLY A 227 -0.70 -0.34 2.29
N VAL A 228 0.28 -0.87 3.02
CA VAL A 228 1.19 -0.08 3.86
C VAL A 228 2.62 -0.36 3.41
N PRO A 229 3.43 0.67 3.11
CA PRO A 229 4.81 0.45 2.75
C PRO A 229 5.63 0.02 3.97
N THR A 230 6.15 -1.21 3.95
CA THR A 230 6.92 -1.79 5.06
C THR A 230 8.40 -1.92 4.73
N VAL A 231 8.74 -1.80 3.44
CA VAL A 231 10.09 -1.92 2.93
C VAL A 231 10.41 -0.81 1.92
N VAL A 232 11.70 -0.57 1.75
CA VAL A 232 12.27 0.23 0.66
C VAL A 232 13.28 -0.60 -0.10
N ASP A 233 13.40 -0.37 -1.40
CA ASP A 233 14.44 -0.98 -2.23
C ASP A 233 15.83 -0.47 -1.82
N ALA A 234 16.82 -1.37 -1.71
CA ALA A 234 18.15 -1.02 -1.21
C ALA A 234 18.87 0.01 -2.09
N ALA A 235 18.66 -0.03 -3.41
CA ALA A 235 19.23 0.96 -4.31
C ALA A 235 18.60 2.35 -4.09
N THR A 236 17.31 2.37 -3.75
CA THR A 236 16.61 3.62 -3.41
C THR A 236 17.15 4.21 -2.12
N LEU A 237 17.25 3.40 -1.05
CA LEU A 237 17.85 3.85 0.22
C LEU A 237 19.27 4.38 0.02
N THR A 238 20.08 3.68 -0.76
CA THR A 238 21.46 4.07 -1.02
C THR A 238 21.53 5.40 -1.76
N SER A 239 20.61 5.65 -2.70
CA SER A 239 20.50 6.92 -3.42
C SER A 239 20.17 8.06 -2.44
N ASP A 240 19.16 7.87 -1.59
CA ASP A 240 18.75 8.86 -0.57
C ASP A 240 19.90 9.20 0.39
N VAL A 241 20.64 8.18 0.85
CA VAL A 241 21.79 8.35 1.74
C VAL A 241 22.92 9.13 1.07
N ILE A 242 23.21 8.85 -0.20
CA ILE A 242 24.22 9.58 -0.98
C ILE A 242 23.83 11.05 -1.10
N ASP A 243 22.56 11.34 -1.40
CA ASP A 243 22.08 12.71 -1.56
C ASP A 243 22.12 13.49 -0.24
N CYS A 244 21.66 12.90 0.87
CA CYS A 244 21.81 13.49 2.22
C CYS A 244 23.28 13.74 2.58
N THR A 245 24.18 12.82 2.21
CA THR A 245 25.61 12.96 2.48
C THR A 245 26.22 14.11 1.68
N ILE A 246 25.88 14.22 0.40
CA ILE A 246 26.31 15.34 -0.46
C ILE A 246 25.83 16.67 0.11
N ASP A 247 24.57 16.74 0.54
CA ASP A 247 23.98 17.96 1.09
C ASP A 247 24.66 18.41 2.39
N ASN A 248 24.93 17.47 3.30
CA ASN A 248 25.69 17.76 4.53
C ASN A 248 27.12 18.21 4.22
N LEU A 249 27.80 17.57 3.27
CA LEU A 249 29.15 17.98 2.85
C LEU A 249 29.15 19.39 2.24
N MET A 250 28.16 19.74 1.42
CA MET A 250 28.04 21.08 0.84
C MET A 250 27.84 22.19 1.90
N GLN A 251 27.23 21.86 3.04
CA GLN A 251 27.04 22.77 4.17
C GLN A 251 28.33 22.93 5.00
N GLU A 252 29.05 21.84 5.26
CA GLU A 252 30.21 21.78 6.16
C GLU A 252 31.53 22.27 5.50
N THR A 253 31.74 22.03 4.19
CA THR A 253 33.02 22.34 3.52
C THR A 253 32.91 23.37 2.39
N GLN A 254 33.82 24.36 2.37
CA GLN A 254 34.00 25.26 1.22
C GLN A 254 34.82 24.64 0.08
N LYS A 255 35.64 23.61 0.36
CA LYS A 255 36.44 22.91 -0.65
C LYS A 255 35.60 21.85 -1.36
N GLY A 256 35.71 21.79 -2.68
CA GLY A 256 35.06 20.75 -3.49
C GLY A 256 33.58 20.99 -3.80
N LYS A 257 33.03 22.18 -3.51
CA LYS A 257 31.61 22.51 -3.78
C LYS A 257 31.19 22.26 -5.22
N ASP A 258 32.06 22.50 -6.20
CA ASP A 258 31.74 22.25 -7.60
C ASP A 258 31.62 20.75 -7.93
N PHE A 259 32.43 19.90 -7.28
CA PHE A 259 32.33 18.45 -7.39
C PHE A 259 31.02 17.93 -6.79
N TYR A 260 30.64 18.43 -5.60
CA TYR A 260 29.37 18.07 -4.96
C TYR A 260 28.16 18.54 -5.77
N LYS A 261 28.22 19.76 -6.35
CA LYS A 261 27.20 20.24 -7.30
C LYS A 261 27.10 19.35 -8.54
N MET A 262 28.24 18.89 -9.08
CA MET A 262 28.24 17.96 -10.21
C MET A 262 27.56 16.65 -9.85
N LEU A 263 27.88 16.06 -8.69
CA LEU A 263 27.23 14.83 -8.22
C LEU A 263 25.73 15.03 -7.97
N LYS A 264 25.33 16.17 -7.40
CA LYS A 264 23.92 16.52 -7.20
C LYS A 264 23.17 16.74 -8.50
N SER A 265 23.84 17.24 -9.54
CA SER A 265 23.25 17.48 -10.87
C SER A 265 23.00 16.21 -11.68
N LEU A 266 23.53 15.06 -11.26
CA LEU A 266 23.15 13.77 -11.84
C LEU A 266 21.66 13.51 -11.56
N ARG A 267 20.94 13.03 -12.57
CA ARG A 267 19.53 12.68 -12.42
C ARG A 267 19.39 11.50 -11.46
N GLU A 268 18.33 11.47 -10.66
CA GLU A 268 18.06 10.35 -9.73
C GLU A 268 18.11 8.99 -10.44
N GLU A 269 17.55 8.91 -11.66
CA GLU A 269 17.55 7.69 -12.47
C GLU A 269 18.96 7.16 -12.78
N GLU A 270 19.91 8.06 -13.07
CA GLU A 270 21.28 7.69 -13.41
C GLU A 270 22.02 7.18 -12.16
N LYS A 271 21.83 7.85 -11.02
CA LYS A 271 22.36 7.40 -9.73
C LYS A 271 21.80 6.02 -9.37
N TYR A 272 20.48 5.86 -9.47
CA TYR A 272 19.79 4.61 -9.16
C TYR A 272 20.31 3.44 -10.00
N SER A 273 20.50 3.64 -11.31
CA SER A 273 21.06 2.59 -12.18
C SER A 273 22.49 2.20 -11.78
N LEU A 274 23.35 3.17 -11.51
CA LEU A 274 24.74 2.92 -11.09
C LEU A 274 24.78 2.15 -9.76
N ILE A 275 23.96 2.55 -8.80
CA ILE A 275 23.86 1.89 -7.50
C ILE A 275 23.37 0.45 -7.67
N LYS A 276 22.37 0.23 -8.53
CA LYS A 276 21.85 -1.09 -8.81
C LYS A 276 22.92 -2.02 -9.40
N ASP A 277 23.75 -1.53 -10.31
CA ASP A 277 24.87 -2.29 -10.89
C ASP A 277 25.92 -2.64 -9.81
N VAL A 278 26.17 -1.73 -8.87
CA VAL A 278 27.07 -1.99 -7.72
C VAL A 278 26.48 -3.01 -6.74
N LEU A 279 25.15 -3.05 -6.59
CA LEU A 279 24.46 -3.98 -5.71
C LEU A 279 24.25 -5.37 -6.34
N GLU A 280 24.35 -5.50 -7.68
CA GLU A 280 24.13 -6.77 -8.39
C GLU A 280 24.95 -7.96 -7.84
N PRO A 281 26.25 -7.83 -7.48
CA PRO A 281 27.03 -8.91 -6.88
C PRO A 281 26.51 -9.39 -5.52
N TYR A 282 25.72 -8.57 -4.83
CA TYR A 282 25.16 -8.87 -3.50
C TYR A 282 23.75 -9.49 -3.56
N GLY A 283 23.22 -9.67 -4.77
CA GLY A 283 21.90 -10.25 -5.02
C GLY A 283 20.93 -9.24 -5.62
N GLN A 284 20.07 -9.71 -6.51
CA GLN A 284 19.02 -8.89 -7.12
C GLN A 284 17.85 -8.71 -6.13
N ASN A 285 17.28 -7.49 -6.10
CA ASN A 285 16.09 -7.12 -5.31
C ASN A 285 16.28 -7.22 -3.78
N VAL A 286 17.38 -6.67 -3.25
CA VAL A 286 17.54 -6.49 -1.79
C VAL A 286 16.60 -5.40 -1.31
N VAL A 287 15.82 -5.72 -0.28
CA VAL A 287 14.94 -4.76 0.40
C VAL A 287 15.48 -4.45 1.80
N VAL A 288 15.20 -3.24 2.27
CA VAL A 288 15.57 -2.78 3.60
C VAL A 288 14.30 -2.47 4.38
N THR A 289 14.29 -2.88 5.65
CA THR A 289 13.20 -2.63 6.60
C THR A 289 13.79 -2.14 7.92
N PRO A 290 13.06 -1.32 8.69
CA PRO A 290 13.45 -1.00 10.06
C PRO A 290 13.65 -2.25 10.92
N LYS A 291 14.48 -2.13 11.95
CA LYS A 291 14.80 -3.24 12.85
C LYS A 291 13.58 -3.69 13.66
N ASP A 292 12.78 -2.72 14.12
CA ASP A 292 11.61 -2.94 15.00
C ASP A 292 10.32 -3.12 14.17
N ILE A 293 10.45 -3.75 12.99
CA ILE A 293 9.34 -3.93 12.04
C ILE A 293 8.25 -4.85 12.60
N ASP A 294 8.58 -5.76 13.50
CA ASP A 294 7.62 -6.64 14.17
C ASP A 294 6.57 -5.85 14.97
N GLU A 295 7.01 -4.94 15.83
CA GLU A 295 6.13 -4.07 16.63
C GLU A 295 5.27 -3.18 15.72
N ILE A 296 5.90 -2.59 14.69
CA ILE A 296 5.20 -1.73 13.73
C ILE A 296 4.12 -2.51 12.97
N ILE A 297 4.44 -3.71 12.48
CA ILE A 297 3.47 -4.54 11.75
C ILE A 297 2.31 -4.93 12.67
N ASP A 298 2.57 -5.20 13.95
CA ASP A 298 1.51 -5.46 14.92
C ASP A 298 0.62 -4.24 15.13
N ASN A 299 1.19 -3.05 15.34
CA ASN A 299 0.46 -1.80 15.51
C ASN A 299 -0.40 -1.47 14.27
N VAL A 300 0.22 -1.48 13.08
CA VAL A 300 -0.47 -1.23 11.81
C VAL A 300 -1.54 -2.28 11.56
N SER A 301 -1.29 -3.56 11.86
CA SER A 301 -2.31 -4.59 11.70
C SER A 301 -3.55 -4.33 12.55
N TYR A 302 -3.36 -3.80 13.77
CA TYR A 302 -4.44 -3.40 14.65
C TYR A 302 -5.21 -2.20 14.09
N ILE A 303 -4.51 -1.16 13.63
CA ILE A 303 -5.12 0.02 13.01
C ILE A 303 -5.99 -0.38 11.81
N ILE A 304 -5.42 -1.13 10.86
CA ILE A 304 -6.12 -1.51 9.63
C ILE A 304 -7.29 -2.45 9.91
N SER A 305 -7.11 -3.46 10.76
CA SER A 305 -8.22 -4.37 11.10
C SER A 305 -9.36 -3.67 11.84
N SER A 306 -9.05 -2.75 12.76
CA SER A 306 -10.05 -1.97 13.48
C SER A 306 -10.83 -1.06 12.54
N ALA A 307 -10.14 -0.37 11.62
CA ALA A 307 -10.79 0.46 10.61
C ALA A 307 -11.66 -0.36 9.65
N ILE A 308 -11.21 -1.54 9.21
CA ILE A 308 -12.02 -2.47 8.40
C ILE A 308 -13.25 -2.93 9.17
N ASN A 309 -13.10 -3.38 10.42
CA ASN A 309 -14.22 -3.84 11.24
C ASN A 309 -15.27 -2.73 11.45
N LYS A 310 -14.83 -1.50 11.77
CA LYS A 310 -15.70 -0.33 11.92
C LYS A 310 -16.42 0.05 10.62
N SER A 311 -15.74 -0.12 9.48
CA SER A 311 -16.34 0.17 8.16
C SER A 311 -17.28 -0.92 7.65
N LEU A 312 -17.07 -2.17 8.08
CA LEU A 312 -17.85 -3.32 7.66
C LEU A 312 -18.99 -3.69 8.59
N HIS A 313 -19.02 -3.25 9.85
CA HIS A 313 -20.07 -3.64 10.80
C HIS A 313 -20.76 -2.40 11.39
N PRO A 314 -22.06 -2.17 11.10
CA PRO A 314 -22.78 -1.00 11.60
C PRO A 314 -22.83 -0.87 13.13
N GLY A 315 -22.71 -1.98 13.85
CA GLY A 315 -22.71 -2.02 15.31
C GLY A 315 -21.35 -1.80 15.98
N ILE A 316 -20.28 -1.59 15.20
CA ILE A 316 -18.94 -1.33 15.72
C ILE A 316 -18.62 0.16 15.54
N ASN A 317 -18.31 0.83 16.66
CA ASN A 317 -17.86 2.23 16.70
C ASN A 317 -16.38 2.32 17.08
#